data_AF-A0A5N7U7N1-F1
#
_entry.id   AF-A0A5N7U7N1-F1
#
_cell.length_a   1.000
_cell.length_b   1.000
_cell.length_c   1.000
_cell.angle_alpha   90.00
_cell.angle_beta   90.00
_cell.angle_gamma   90.00
#
_symmetry.space_group_name_H-M   'P 1'
#
loop_
_entity.id
_entity.type
_entity.pdbx_description
1 polymer ?
#
loop_
_entity_poly.entity_id
_entity_poly.type
_entity_poly.pdbx_seq_one_letter_code
_entity_poly.pdbx_strand_id
1 'polypeptide(L)' 'MKKILTIIGGVLGLLFSIWDSVVSYSDTAPLEEYGISIVSWQFFIKKTLVYILIGLLSGWLVGLIIHKLKKNKNDK' A
#
# COMPACT_ATOMS: atom_id res chain seq x y z
N MET A 1 -13.71 5.78 -12.33
CA MET A 1 -12.67 6.61 -11.66
C MET A 1 -12.49 6.25 -10.20
N LYS A 2 -13.50 6.40 -9.33
CA LYS A 2 -13.38 6.05 -7.88
C LYS A 2 -12.87 4.62 -7.63
N LYS A 3 -13.50 3.61 -8.26
CA LYS A 3 -13.09 2.20 -8.13
C LYS A 3 -11.65 1.93 -8.60
N ILE A 4 -11.24 2.56 -9.69
CA ILE A 4 -9.88 2.41 -10.24
C ILE A 4 -8.84 3.00 -9.27
N LEU A 5 -9.10 4.20 -8.73
CA LEU A 5 -8.22 4.82 -7.73
C LEU A 5 -8.11 3.98 -6.46
N THR A 6 -9.21 3.38 -6.00
CA THR A 6 -9.20 2.45 -4.86
C THR A 6 -8.34 1.21 -5.17
N ILE A 7 -8.51 0.57 -6.33
CA ILE A 7 -7.71 -0.60 -6.73
C ILE A 7 -6.22 -0.24 -6.82
N ILE A 8 -5.88 0.89 -7.46
CA ILE A 8 -4.50 1.39 -7.54
C ILE A 8 -3.93 1.59 -6.14
N GLY A 9 -4.70 2.21 -5.23
CA GLY A 9 -4.30 2.38 -3.84
C GLY A 9 -3.99 1.04 -3.14
N GLY A 10 -4.82 0.02 -3.34
CA GLY A 10 -4.58 -1.33 -2.80
C GLY A 10 -3.31 -1.97 -3.36
N VAL A 11 -3.05 -1.84 -4.67
CA VAL A 11 -1.82 -2.33 -5.32
C VAL A 11 -0.59 -1.61 -4.77
N LEU A 12 -0.66 -0.29 -4.59
CA LEU A 12 0.42 0.49 -3.97
C LEU A 12 0.67 0.05 -2.52
N GLY A 13 -0.38 -0.24 -1.76
CA GLY A 13 -0.26 -0.80 -0.41
C GLY A 13 0.46 -2.15 -0.39
N LEU A 14 0.15 -3.04 -1.35
CA LEU A 14 0.85 -4.32 -1.48
C LEU A 14 2.32 -4.13 -1.84
N LEU A 15 2.64 -3.28 -2.82
CA LEU A 15 4.02 -2.98 -3.21
C LEU A 15 4.81 -2.37 -2.06
N PHE A 16 4.18 -1.47 -1.30
CA PHE A 16 4.80 -0.86 -0.13
C PHE A 16 5.11 -1.88 0.95
N SER A 17 4.22 -2.87 1.19
CA SER A 17 4.49 -3.96 2.14
C SER A 17 5.72 -4.78 1.77
N ILE A 18 5.88 -5.09 0.47
CA ILE A 18 7.04 -5.83 -0.03
C ILE A 18 8.30 -5.00 0.18
N TRP A 19 8.28 -3.72 -0.22
CA TRP A 19 9.40 -2.80 -0.04
C TRP A 19 9.83 -2.68 1.43
N ASP A 20 8.88 -2.40 2.32
CA ASP A 20 9.14 -2.26 3.76
C ASP A 20 9.67 -3.57 4.37
N SER A 21 9.23 -4.73 3.89
CA SER A 21 9.76 -6.02 4.33
C SER A 21 11.20 -6.25 3.85
N VAL A 22 11.54 -5.82 2.63
CA VAL A 22 12.92 -5.84 2.13
C VAL A 22 13.81 -4.93 2.98
N VAL A 23 13.38 -3.70 3.22
CA VAL A 23 14.15 -2.73 4.04
C VAL A 23 14.35 -3.27 5.45
N SER A 24 13.28 -3.77 6.08
CA SER A 24 13.37 -4.33 7.43
C SER A 24 14.26 -5.57 7.50
N TYR A 25 14.23 -6.42 6.47
CA TYR A 25 15.13 -7.57 6.40
C TYR A 25 16.57 -7.11 6.27
N SER A 26 16.86 -6.20 5.33
CA SER A 26 18.21 -5.68 5.09
C SER A 26 18.84 -5.02 6.33
N ASP A 27 18.05 -4.37 7.18
CA ASP A 27 18.54 -3.78 8.43
C ASP A 27 18.91 -4.84 9.49
N THR A 28 18.27 -6.01 9.43
CA THR A 28 18.45 -7.11 10.40
C THR A 28 19.31 -8.27 9.89
N ALA A 29 19.67 -8.27 8.60
CA ALA A 29 20.34 -9.38 7.96
C ALA A 29 21.83 -9.48 8.38
N PRO A 30 22.35 -10.68 8.66
CA PRO A 30 23.78 -10.89 8.82
C PRO A 30 24.53 -10.57 7.51
N LEU A 31 25.73 -9.99 7.61
CA LEU A 31 26.54 -9.59 6.44
C LEU A 31 26.92 -10.75 5.50
N GLU A 32 26.77 -11.98 5.96
CA GLU A 32 27.15 -13.20 5.23
C GLU A 32 25.96 -13.84 4.47
N GLU A 33 24.71 -13.41 4.75
CA GLU A 33 23.51 -13.95 4.10
C GLU A 33 22.97 -13.01 3.02
N TYR A 34 23.10 -13.42 1.76
CA TYR A 34 22.49 -12.74 0.62
C TYR A 34 21.09 -13.32 0.34
N GLY A 35 20.06 -12.47 0.34
CA GLY A 35 18.68 -12.87 0.00
C GLY A 35 17.62 -12.02 0.68
N ILE A 36 16.35 -12.41 0.52
CA ILE A 36 15.24 -11.91 1.34
C ILE A 36 14.68 -13.12 2.06
N SER A 37 14.86 -13.20 3.37
CA SER A 37 14.25 -14.25 4.20
C SER A 37 13.11 -13.65 5.00
N ILE A 38 11.92 -14.21 4.85
CA ILE A 38 10.77 -13.82 5.65
C ILE A 38 10.87 -14.53 6.99
N VAL A 39 11.35 -13.81 8.00
CA VAL A 39 11.52 -14.29 9.38
C VAL A 39 10.22 -14.86 9.95
N SER A 40 9.08 -14.25 9.62
CA SER A 40 7.75 -14.74 10.01
C SER A 40 6.69 -14.43 8.94
N TRP A 41 6.22 -15.47 8.27
CA TRP A 41 5.15 -15.37 7.28
C TRP A 41 3.84 -14.84 7.87
N GLN A 42 3.51 -15.23 9.10
CA GLN A 42 2.30 -14.73 9.77
C GLN A 42 2.37 -13.22 10.02
N PHE A 43 3.53 -12.72 10.44
CA PHE A 43 3.74 -11.29 10.63
C PHE A 43 3.69 -10.54 9.30
N PHE A 44 4.37 -11.06 8.28
CA PHE A 44 4.36 -10.49 6.93
C PHE A 44 2.95 -10.38 6.34
N ILE A 45 2.13 -11.44 6.45
CA ILE A 45 0.75 -11.44 5.94
C ILE A 45 -0.10 -10.39 6.67
N LYS A 46 -0.01 -10.32 8.01
CA LYS A 46 -0.77 -9.32 8.79
C LYS A 46 -0.37 -7.90 8.39
N LYS A 47 0.93 -7.63 8.28
CA LYS A 47 1.46 -6.32 7.87
C LYS A 47 1.00 -5.95 6.45
N THR A 48 1.05 -6.91 5.54
CA THR A 48 0.57 -6.75 4.16
C THR A 48 -0.91 -6.43 4.10
N LEU A 49 -1.76 -7.12 4.87
CA LEU A 49 -3.19 -6.81 4.95
C LEU A 49 -3.44 -5.38 5.44
N VAL A 50 -2.68 -4.92 6.44
CA VAL A 50 -2.78 -3.54 6.96
C VAL A 50 -2.41 -2.53 5.87
N TYR A 51 -1.29 -2.72 5.16
CA TYR A 51 -0.89 -1.81 4.09
C TYR A 51 -1.87 -1.81 2.92
N ILE A 52 -2.40 -2.96 2.52
CA ILE A 52 -3.46 -3.04 1.51
C ILE A 52 -4.69 -2.25 1.97
N LEU A 53 -5.11 -2.40 3.22
CA LEU A 53 -6.28 -1.68 3.76
C LEU A 53 -6.06 -0.16 3.73
N ILE A 54 -4.89 0.31 4.18
CA ILE A 54 -4.49 1.73 4.13
C ILE A 54 -4.47 2.23 2.67
N GLY A 55 -3.92 1.43 1.76
CA GLY A 55 -3.90 1.72 0.33
C GLY A 55 -5.30 1.86 -0.27
N LEU A 56 -6.21 0.92 0.02
CA LEU A 56 -7.59 0.97 -0.44
C LEU A 56 -8.32 2.21 0.12
N LEU A 57 -8.17 2.48 1.42
CA LEU A 57 -8.80 3.63 2.07
C LEU A 57 -8.29 4.96 1.50
N SER A 58 -6.98 5.10 1.32
CA SER A 58 -6.39 6.31 0.73
C SER A 58 -6.82 6.52 -0.72
N GLY A 59 -6.79 5.46 -1.55
CA GLY A 59 -7.28 5.51 -2.93
C GLY A 59 -8.77 5.87 -3.03
N TRP A 60 -9.59 5.35 -2.11
CA TRP A 60 -10.99 5.73 -2.02
C TRP A 60 -11.19 7.20 -1.61
N LEU A 61 -10.45 7.68 -0.61
CA LEU A 61 -10.50 9.06 -0.12
C LEU A 61 -10.13 10.05 -1.23
N VAL A 62 -9.05 9.78 -1.97
CA VAL A 62 -8.63 10.57 -3.14
C VAL A 62 -9.73 10.56 -4.22
N GLY A 63 -10.32 9.40 -4.48
CA GLY A 63 -11.45 9.28 -5.41
C GLY A 63 -12.67 10.11 -5.01
N LEU A 64 -12.95 10.24 -3.71
CA LEU A 64 -14.01 11.12 -3.21
C LEU A 64 -13.68 12.60 -3.40
N ILE A 65 -12.47 13.02 -3.08
CA ILE A 65 -12.01 14.41 -3.22
C ILE A 65 -12.10 14.83 -4.69
N ILE A 66 -11.54 14.05 -5.62
CA ILE A 66 -11.57 14.34 -7.06
C ILE A 66 -13.01 14.45 -7.56
N HIS A 67 -13.90 13.56 -7.12
CA HIS A 67 -15.30 13.62 -7.52
C HIS A 67 -16.01 14.87 -6.99
N LYS A 68 -15.76 15.26 -5.74
CA LYS A 68 -16.32 16.48 -5.14
C LYS A 68 -15.83 17.73 -5.88
N LEU A 69 -14.53 17.80 -6.20
CA LEU A 69 -13.94 18.89 -6.97
C LEU A 69 -14.53 18.97 -8.38
N LYS A 70 -14.70 17.83 -9.06
CA LYS A 70 -15.31 17.79 -10.40
C LYS A 70 -16.78 18.24 -10.37
N LYS A 71 -17.56 17.83 -9.37
CA LYS A 71 -18.95 18.29 -9.21
C LYS A 71 -19.00 19.81 -9.02
N ASN A 72 -18.18 20.35 -8.13
CA ASN A 72 -18.16 21.78 -7.82
C ASN A 72 -17.70 22.67 -8.99
N LYS A 73 -16.97 22.10 -9.97
CA LYS A 73 -16.56 22.78 -11.19
C LYS A 73 -17.66 22.79 -12.27
N ASN A 74 -18.58 21.83 -12.26
CA ASN A 74 -19.70 21.78 -13.20
C ASN A 74 -20.91 22.61 -12.75
N ASP A 75 -21.01 22.93 -11.45
CA ASP A 75 -22.07 23.78 -10.89
C ASP A 75 -21.71 25.29 -10.95
N LYS A 76 -20.60 25.65 -11.59
CA LYS A 76 -20.14 27.03 -11.87
C LYS A 76 -20.09 27.26 -13.37
#